data_AF-A0A6A6UFF7-F1
#
_entry.id   AF-A0A6A6UFF7-F1
#
_cell.length_a   1.000
_cell.length_b   1.000
_cell.length_c   1.000
_cell.angle_alpha   90.00
_cell.angle_beta   90.00
_cell.angle_gamma   90.00
#
_symmetry.space_group_name_H-M   'P 1'
#
loop_
_entity.id
_entity.type
_entity.pdbx_description
1 polymer ?
#
loop_
_entity_poly.entity_id
_entity_poly.type
_entity_poly.pdbx_seq_one_letter_code
_entity_poly.pdbx_strand_id
1 'polypeptide(L)'
;MDTDKAPQDAISIYDRLKPLRTKAEVQASNEVVHVYVVEIPSKSTSALLKIVKTAIPSYDVTNLQHLRRLAKEEFLPPHLKLNTPTDIDTLHLLICPTAAITVAELQAAFTLAANLFEPLQSSIRTVTVPFHAPTSAAQAAEWTDKYWPIVYKNTNPHGPHPALIARAQKELAANGDAQVYMRLAEDVAAQAVEFDCGERIGAVVVERTSKAKNGTRVVAVAGDGRYTGMVNSSGHRAPGEKGNVLAHPVLRVIAMVAAKRRAEEESSVSGDDDSTSDMTDIAASTVLADMPLTPLEKIYSEQSDNLEPHGYLCLDLELYLTHEPCVMCSMAILHSRFGRVVFGQLMPKTGALSAEADSLGYGLFWRREQLNWKFLCWELKPSVPDDTPSPRAGTVDSDLQV
;
A
#
# COMPACT_ATOMS: atom_id res chain seq x y z
N MET A 1 39.69 -5.25 22.01
CA MET A 1 39.38 -5.93 20.74
C MET A 1 37.89 -5.84 20.58
N ASP A 2 37.48 -4.94 19.69
CA ASP A 2 36.15 -4.38 19.56
C ASP A 2 35.06 -5.44 19.39
N THR A 3 34.11 -5.44 20.31
CA THR A 3 32.80 -6.04 20.11
C THR A 3 31.97 -5.05 19.32
N ASP A 4 31.62 -5.44 18.08
CA ASP A 4 30.71 -4.74 17.17
C ASP A 4 29.52 -4.12 17.91
N LYS A 5 29.54 -2.80 18.05
CA LYS A 5 28.32 -2.02 18.31
C LYS A 5 27.49 -2.08 17.02
N ALA A 6 26.32 -2.70 17.10
CA ALA A 6 25.29 -2.54 16.08
C ALA A 6 25.08 -1.04 15.79
N PRO A 7 24.96 -0.62 14.52
CA PRO A 7 24.89 0.80 14.17
C PRO A 7 23.68 1.44 14.87
N GLN A 8 23.96 2.49 15.64
CA GLN A 8 22.99 3.20 16.50
C GLN A 8 21.90 3.97 15.72
N ASP A 9 21.92 3.92 14.39
CA ASP A 9 21.02 4.68 13.50
C ASP A 9 20.13 3.79 12.59
N ALA A 10 20.03 2.49 12.85
CA ALA A 10 19.19 1.60 12.05
C ALA A 10 17.69 1.86 12.30
N ILE A 11 16.98 2.37 11.29
CA ILE A 11 15.52 2.59 11.33
C ILE A 11 14.83 1.26 11.64
N SER A 12 13.85 1.29 12.58
CA SER A 12 13.11 0.10 12.98
C SER A 12 12.38 -0.54 11.79
N ILE A 13 12.16 -1.87 11.81
CA ILE A 13 11.38 -2.55 10.76
C ILE A 13 9.96 -1.98 10.65
N TYR A 14 9.37 -1.61 11.80
CA TYR A 14 8.05 -1.00 11.82
C TYR A 14 8.01 0.29 11.01
N ASP A 15 9.00 1.17 11.14
CA ASP A 15 9.04 2.45 10.43
C ASP A 15 9.42 2.30 8.95
N ARG A 16 10.09 1.20 8.60
CA ARG A 16 10.45 0.86 7.21
C ARG A 16 9.30 0.26 6.42
N LEU A 17 8.31 -0.32 7.08
CA LEU A 17 7.10 -0.84 6.44
C LEU A 17 6.17 0.32 6.06
N LYS A 18 6.21 0.73 4.79
CA LYS A 18 5.34 1.77 4.26
C LYS A 18 4.07 1.13 3.69
N PRO A 19 2.89 1.30 4.32
CA PRO A 19 1.64 0.80 3.75
C PRO A 19 1.34 1.50 2.42
N LEU A 20 0.91 0.74 1.42
CA LEU A 20 0.45 1.30 0.16
C LEU A 20 -0.88 2.03 0.33
N ARG A 21 -1.02 3.15 -0.39
CA ARG A 21 -2.26 3.91 -0.49
C ARG A 21 -3.14 3.31 -1.58
N THR A 22 -4.44 3.22 -1.33
CA THR A 22 -5.39 2.72 -2.33
C THR A 22 -5.56 3.74 -3.45
N LYS A 23 -6.07 3.30 -4.61
CA LYS A 23 -6.36 4.24 -5.70
C LYS A 23 -7.35 5.32 -5.30
N ALA A 24 -8.36 4.98 -4.51
CA ALA A 24 -9.33 5.96 -4.02
C ALA A 24 -8.67 6.97 -3.08
N GLU A 25 -7.70 6.56 -2.25
CA GLU A 25 -6.92 7.50 -1.42
C GLU A 25 -6.03 8.43 -2.22
N VAL A 26 -5.42 7.94 -3.31
CA VAL A 26 -4.59 8.76 -4.21
C VAL A 26 -5.46 9.74 -5.01
N GLN A 27 -6.61 9.30 -5.49
CA GLN A 27 -7.56 10.18 -6.18
C GLN A 27 -8.09 11.26 -5.23
N ALA A 28 -8.55 10.86 -4.04
CA ALA A 28 -9.08 11.78 -3.04
C ALA A 28 -8.05 12.82 -2.58
N SER A 29 -6.76 12.48 -2.54
CA SER A 29 -5.71 13.44 -2.15
C SER A 29 -5.44 14.54 -3.16
N ASN A 30 -5.85 14.35 -4.41
CA ASN A 30 -5.59 15.28 -5.50
C ASN A 30 -6.77 16.22 -5.75
N GLU A 31 -7.93 15.97 -5.14
CA GLU A 31 -9.12 16.79 -5.31
C GLU A 31 -9.13 17.99 -4.35
N VAL A 32 -9.14 19.18 -4.93
CA VAL A 32 -9.21 20.46 -4.22
C VAL A 32 -10.44 21.25 -4.63
N VAL A 33 -10.92 22.10 -3.72
CA VAL A 33 -12.05 23.00 -3.93
C VAL A 33 -11.69 24.40 -3.47
N HIS A 34 -12.23 25.41 -4.14
CA HIS A 34 -12.09 26.80 -3.71
C HIS A 34 -13.20 27.17 -2.75
N VAL A 35 -12.85 27.80 -1.64
CA VAL A 35 -13.78 28.24 -0.58
C VAL A 35 -13.57 29.72 -0.27
N TYR A 36 -14.64 30.39 0.16
CA TYR A 36 -14.54 31.74 0.69
C TYR A 36 -14.13 31.74 2.16
N VAL A 37 -13.19 32.61 2.50
CA VAL A 37 -12.69 32.87 3.85
C VAL A 37 -12.86 34.35 4.16
N VAL A 38 -13.32 34.65 5.36
CA VAL A 38 -13.50 36.03 5.84
C VAL A 38 -12.82 36.19 7.19
N GLU A 39 -12.11 37.30 7.34
CA GLU A 39 -11.56 37.72 8.62
C GLU A 39 -12.63 38.44 9.44
N ILE A 40 -12.79 38.04 10.69
CA ILE A 40 -13.82 38.55 11.59
C ILE A 40 -13.25 38.77 13.00
N PRO A 41 -13.71 39.77 13.75
CA PRO A 41 -13.43 39.86 15.18
C PRO A 41 -14.00 38.65 15.93
N SER A 42 -13.28 38.13 16.93
CA SER A 42 -13.67 36.90 17.65
C SER A 42 -15.07 36.99 18.28
N LYS A 43 -15.47 38.17 18.77
CA LYS A 43 -16.79 38.47 19.35
C LYS A 43 -17.97 38.32 18.38
N SER A 44 -17.72 38.42 17.08
CA SER A 44 -18.73 38.53 16.03
C SER A 44 -19.06 37.19 15.35
N THR A 45 -18.36 36.12 15.74
CA THR A 45 -18.45 34.77 15.15
C THR A 45 -19.87 34.21 15.12
N SER A 46 -20.56 34.19 16.26
CA SER A 46 -21.89 33.55 16.37
C SER A 46 -22.97 34.26 15.53
N ALA A 47 -22.87 35.57 15.36
CA ALA A 47 -23.78 36.34 14.53
C ALA A 47 -23.57 36.03 13.05
N LEU A 48 -22.32 36.00 12.60
CA LEU A 48 -21.98 35.75 11.20
C LEU A 48 -22.27 34.32 10.76
N LEU A 49 -22.05 33.33 11.64
CA LEU A 49 -22.44 31.94 11.38
C LEU A 49 -23.96 31.79 11.13
N LYS A 50 -24.79 32.55 11.84
CA LYS A 50 -26.25 32.56 11.62
C LYS A 50 -26.61 33.15 10.26
N ILE A 51 -26.01 34.30 9.92
CA ILE A 51 -26.22 34.98 8.62
C ILE A 51 -25.82 34.06 7.48
N VAL A 52 -24.64 33.45 7.56
CA VAL A 52 -24.14 32.50 6.56
C VAL A 52 -25.09 31.30 6.42
N LYS A 53 -25.64 30.78 7.52
CA LYS A 53 -26.61 29.68 7.47
C LYS A 53 -27.94 30.09 6.82
N THR A 54 -28.37 31.33 7.00
CA THR A 54 -29.60 31.87 6.38
C THR A 54 -29.41 32.21 4.90
N ALA A 55 -28.24 32.73 4.53
CA ALA A 55 -27.94 33.18 3.17
C ALA A 55 -27.65 32.03 2.20
N ILE A 56 -27.29 30.84 2.71
CA ILE A 56 -26.82 29.71 1.89
C ILE A 56 -27.82 28.54 2.00
N PRO A 57 -28.66 28.30 0.98
CA PRO A 57 -29.73 27.29 1.01
C PRO A 57 -29.26 25.85 1.23
N SER A 58 -27.99 25.56 0.96
CA SER A 58 -27.38 24.22 1.05
C SER A 58 -26.16 24.19 1.97
N TYR A 59 -26.14 25.06 2.98
CA TYR A 59 -24.99 25.25 3.86
C TYR A 59 -24.44 23.93 4.46
N ASP A 60 -25.35 23.03 4.82
CA ASP A 60 -25.01 21.74 5.45
C ASP A 60 -24.69 20.61 4.43
N VAL A 61 -24.88 20.84 3.12
CA VAL A 61 -24.69 19.82 2.07
C VAL A 61 -23.22 19.67 1.67
N THR A 62 -22.41 20.73 1.79
CA THR A 62 -20.96 20.67 1.56
C THR A 62 -20.24 20.08 2.78
N ASN A 63 -20.01 18.77 2.75
CA ASN A 63 -19.39 17.99 3.81
C ASN A 63 -17.87 18.26 3.95
N LEU A 64 -17.49 19.46 4.41
CA LEU A 64 -16.10 19.85 4.70
C LEU A 64 -15.79 19.78 6.20
N GLN A 65 -16.30 18.75 6.89
CA GLN A 65 -16.19 18.62 8.35
C GLN A 65 -14.76 18.36 8.84
N HIS A 66 -13.85 17.97 7.95
CA HIS A 66 -12.42 17.82 8.22
C HIS A 66 -11.69 19.16 8.28
N LEU A 67 -12.27 20.25 7.77
CA LEU A 67 -11.64 21.57 7.84
C LEU A 67 -12.08 22.28 9.12
N ARG A 68 -11.13 22.92 9.82
CA ARG A 68 -11.51 23.78 10.95
C ARG A 68 -12.24 25.00 10.42
N ARG A 69 -13.52 25.11 10.76
CA ARG A 69 -14.36 26.23 10.30
C ARG A 69 -13.86 27.59 10.79
N LEU A 70 -13.22 27.63 11.96
CA LEU A 70 -12.60 28.80 12.55
C LEU A 70 -11.12 28.52 12.80
N ALA A 71 -10.26 29.44 12.39
CA ALA A 71 -8.83 29.38 12.60
C ALA A 71 -8.30 30.72 13.13
N LYS A 72 -7.40 30.65 14.12
CA LYS A 72 -6.56 31.80 14.49
C LYS A 72 -5.42 31.93 13.50
N GLU A 73 -4.93 33.15 13.33
CA GLU A 73 -3.84 33.43 12.40
C GLU A 73 -2.55 32.65 12.71
N GLU A 74 -2.25 32.38 13.98
CA GLU A 74 -1.08 31.60 14.39
C GLU A 74 -1.03 30.20 13.75
N PHE A 75 -2.20 29.58 13.53
CA PHE A 75 -2.37 28.25 12.96
C PHE A 75 -2.56 28.25 11.43
N LEU A 76 -2.63 29.42 10.79
CA LEU A 76 -2.75 29.49 9.34
C LEU A 76 -1.40 29.21 8.65
N PRO A 77 -1.42 28.63 7.44
CA PRO A 77 -0.27 28.59 6.56
C PRO A 77 0.39 29.96 6.35
N PRO A 78 1.72 30.03 6.16
CA PRO A 78 2.43 31.30 5.98
C PRO A 78 1.88 32.18 4.85
N HIS A 79 1.38 31.58 3.77
CA HIS A 79 0.83 32.29 2.61
C HIS A 79 -0.58 32.86 2.85
N LEU A 80 -1.25 32.48 3.95
CA LEU A 80 -2.57 32.99 4.34
C LEU A 80 -2.53 34.01 5.48
N LYS A 81 -1.40 34.12 6.18
CA LYS A 81 -1.18 35.11 7.23
C LYS A 81 -1.14 36.51 6.63
N LEU A 82 -1.83 37.45 7.26
CA LEU A 82 -1.85 38.84 6.87
C LEU A 82 -0.79 39.55 7.73
N ASN A 83 0.25 40.11 7.11
CA ASN A 83 1.32 40.83 7.83
C ASN A 83 0.87 42.18 8.41
N THR A 84 -0.43 42.34 8.71
CA THR A 84 -1.01 43.55 9.27
C THR A 84 -1.10 43.41 10.78
N PRO A 85 -0.34 44.18 11.58
CA PRO A 85 -0.51 44.20 13.02
C PRO A 85 -1.86 44.82 13.37
N THR A 86 -2.85 43.99 13.68
CA THR A 86 -4.13 44.43 14.22
C THR A 86 -4.14 44.21 15.73
N ASP A 87 -4.41 45.26 16.51
CA ASP A 87 -4.62 45.20 17.98
C ASP A 87 -5.88 44.42 18.39
N ILE A 88 -6.61 43.85 17.43
CA ILE A 88 -7.88 43.17 17.60
C ILE A 88 -7.66 41.67 17.41
N ASP A 89 -8.19 40.86 18.34
CA ASP A 89 -8.24 39.40 18.23
C ASP A 89 -9.17 38.99 17.06
N THR A 90 -8.56 38.70 15.91
CA THR A 90 -9.25 38.30 14.68
C THR A 90 -9.20 36.79 14.45
N LEU A 91 -10.29 36.27 13.88
CA LEU A 91 -10.45 34.88 13.48
C LEU A 91 -10.74 34.82 11.99
N HIS A 92 -10.28 33.76 11.36
CA HIS A 92 -10.58 33.47 9.98
C HIS A 92 -11.68 32.41 9.91
N LEU A 93 -12.81 32.79 9.32
CA LEU A 93 -13.97 31.93 9.14
C LEU A 93 -14.00 31.36 7.72
N LEU A 94 -14.01 30.04 7.61
CA LEU A 94 -14.31 29.31 6.38
C LEU A 94 -15.83 29.24 6.18
N ILE A 95 -16.31 29.73 5.03
CA ILE A 95 -17.75 29.89 4.75
C ILE A 95 -18.28 28.71 3.97
N CYS A 96 -18.03 28.70 2.65
CA CYS A 96 -18.58 27.74 1.71
C CYS A 96 -17.74 27.68 0.42
N PRO A 97 -17.92 26.65 -0.42
CA PRO A 97 -17.34 26.62 -1.75
C PRO A 97 -17.81 27.75 -2.66
N THR A 98 -16.94 28.21 -3.55
CA THR A 98 -17.24 29.29 -4.49
C THR A 98 -18.36 28.95 -5.48
N ALA A 99 -18.66 27.65 -5.66
CA ALA A 99 -19.75 27.16 -6.49
C ALA A 99 -21.14 27.32 -5.84
N ALA A 100 -21.22 27.56 -4.52
CA ALA A 100 -22.49 27.63 -3.80
C ALA A 100 -23.16 29.01 -3.82
N ILE A 101 -22.36 30.08 -3.90
CA ILE A 101 -22.84 31.48 -3.89
C ILE A 101 -21.81 32.37 -4.57
N THR A 102 -22.24 33.44 -5.24
CA THR A 102 -21.31 34.42 -5.82
C THR A 102 -20.74 35.36 -4.74
N VAL A 103 -19.56 35.94 -4.97
CA VAL A 103 -18.98 36.93 -4.06
C VAL A 103 -19.94 38.12 -3.84
N ALA A 104 -20.62 38.57 -4.90
CA ALA A 104 -21.53 39.71 -4.84
C ALA A 104 -22.75 39.45 -3.93
N GLU A 105 -23.36 38.26 -4.04
CA GLU A 105 -24.47 37.85 -3.17
C GLU A 105 -24.03 37.69 -1.72
N LEU A 106 -22.83 37.14 -1.49
CA LEU A 106 -22.25 37.01 -0.16
C LEU A 106 -21.96 38.39 0.48
N GLN A 107 -21.42 39.34 -0.30
CA GLN A 107 -21.24 40.73 0.13
C GLN A 107 -22.56 41.42 0.44
N ALA A 108 -23.59 41.21 -0.38
CA ALA A 108 -24.93 41.74 -0.14
C ALA A 108 -25.50 41.20 1.19
N ALA A 109 -25.33 39.89 1.46
CA ALA A 109 -25.76 39.28 2.73
C ALA A 109 -25.04 39.88 3.95
N PHE A 110 -23.74 40.17 3.85
CA PHE A 110 -23.01 40.86 4.93
C PHE A 110 -23.40 42.33 5.07
N THR A 111 -23.70 43.02 3.96
CA THR A 111 -24.12 44.42 3.98
C THR A 111 -25.49 44.58 4.65
N LEU A 112 -26.42 43.65 4.40
CA LEU A 112 -27.71 43.60 5.09
C LEU A 112 -27.57 43.43 6.62
N ALA A 113 -26.45 42.86 7.05
CA ALA A 113 -26.12 42.66 8.46
C ALA A 113 -25.14 43.71 9.01
N ALA A 114 -24.84 44.78 8.27
CA ALA A 114 -23.82 45.78 8.61
C ALA A 114 -24.02 46.43 10.00
N ASN A 115 -25.25 46.48 10.53
CA ASN A 115 -25.53 47.02 11.87
C ASN A 115 -24.97 46.15 13.03
N LEU A 116 -24.49 44.93 12.75
CA LEU A 116 -23.90 44.02 13.73
C LEU A 116 -22.36 44.09 13.78
N PHE A 117 -21.74 44.86 12.89
CA PHE A 117 -20.29 44.90 12.73
C PHE A 117 -19.84 46.36 12.52
N GLU A 118 -18.80 46.82 13.23
CA GLU A 118 -17.99 47.94 12.74
C GLU A 118 -17.53 47.62 11.32
N PRO A 119 -17.31 48.62 10.42
CA PRO A 119 -17.27 48.40 8.98
C PRO A 119 -16.32 47.25 8.65
N LEU A 120 -16.92 46.10 8.35
CA LEU A 120 -16.24 44.95 7.80
C LEU A 120 -15.75 45.43 6.43
N GLN A 121 -14.54 45.97 6.38
CA GLN A 121 -13.69 45.89 5.19
C GLN A 121 -13.40 44.40 4.98
N SER A 122 -14.45 43.65 4.65
CA SER A 122 -14.46 42.20 4.56
C SER A 122 -13.72 41.85 3.29
N SER A 123 -12.41 41.65 3.42
CA SER A 123 -11.60 41.01 2.41
C SER A 123 -12.03 39.54 2.33
N ILE A 124 -13.16 39.30 1.65
CA ILE A 124 -13.56 37.95 1.26
C ILE A 124 -12.44 37.45 0.36
N ARG A 125 -11.72 36.44 0.84
CA ARG A 125 -10.63 35.79 0.12
C ARG A 125 -11.10 34.44 -0.38
N THR A 126 -10.60 34.06 -1.54
CA THR A 126 -10.75 32.70 -2.05
C THR A 126 -9.52 31.90 -1.68
N VAL A 127 -9.71 30.78 -1.00
CA VAL A 127 -8.65 29.86 -0.56
C VAL A 127 -8.90 28.48 -1.15
N THR A 128 -7.84 27.77 -1.50
CA THR A 128 -7.92 26.39 -2.01
C THR A 128 -7.76 25.41 -0.85
N VAL A 129 -8.68 24.46 -0.73
CA VAL A 129 -8.67 23.46 0.35
C VAL A 129 -8.92 22.04 -0.19
N PRO A 130 -8.44 20.99 0.48
CA PRO A 130 -8.74 19.61 0.09
C PRO A 130 -10.23 19.30 0.18
N PHE A 131 -10.78 18.69 -0.85
CA PHE A 131 -12.21 18.35 -0.90
C PHE A 131 -12.56 17.18 0.02
N HIS A 132 -11.69 16.16 0.09
CA HIS A 132 -11.87 14.99 0.95
C HIS A 132 -11.14 15.11 2.29
N ALA A 133 -11.60 14.35 3.28
CA ALA A 133 -10.92 14.23 4.56
C ALA A 133 -9.57 13.51 4.43
N PRO A 134 -8.56 13.87 5.23
CA PRO A 134 -7.27 13.19 5.20
C PRO A 134 -7.41 11.74 5.68
N THR A 135 -6.60 10.86 5.13
CA THR A 135 -6.61 9.41 5.44
C THR A 135 -5.54 9.03 6.46
N SER A 136 -4.64 9.95 6.82
CA SER A 136 -3.63 9.77 7.87
C SER A 136 -3.34 11.05 8.64
N ALA A 137 -2.75 10.90 9.83
CA ALA A 137 -2.33 12.03 10.65
C ALA A 137 -1.20 12.84 9.98
N ALA A 138 -0.26 12.17 9.31
CA ALA A 138 0.82 12.81 8.57
C ALA A 138 0.28 13.68 7.42
N GLN A 139 -0.65 13.14 6.64
CA GLN A 139 -1.32 13.89 5.58
C GLN A 139 -2.10 15.09 6.12
N ALA A 140 -2.78 14.94 7.27
CA ALA A 140 -3.48 16.05 7.89
C ALA A 140 -2.55 17.18 8.34
N ALA A 141 -1.35 16.86 8.83
CA ALA A 141 -0.32 17.84 9.17
C ALA A 141 0.20 18.55 7.91
N GLU A 142 0.59 17.79 6.88
CA GLU A 142 1.05 18.34 5.60
C GLU A 142 0.00 19.29 4.98
N TRP A 143 -1.27 18.87 4.96
CA TRP A 143 -2.34 19.68 4.42
C TRP A 143 -2.69 20.89 5.30
N THR A 144 -2.47 20.79 6.62
CA THR A 144 -2.59 21.93 7.54
C THR A 144 -1.57 23.01 7.21
N ASP A 145 -0.33 22.62 6.93
CA ASP A 145 0.73 23.55 6.57
C ASP A 145 0.56 24.12 5.14
N LYS A 146 -0.01 23.32 4.24
CA LYS A 146 -0.15 23.65 2.82
C LYS A 146 -1.43 24.40 2.44
N TYR A 147 -2.57 24.08 3.05
CA TYR A 147 -3.87 24.56 2.59
C TYR A 147 -4.64 25.31 3.66
N TRP A 148 -5.00 24.63 4.75
CA TRP A 148 -5.87 25.15 5.79
C TRP A 148 -5.84 24.22 7.00
N PRO A 149 -6.07 24.68 8.25
CA PRO A 149 -6.09 23.79 9.41
C PRO A 149 -7.09 22.63 9.28
N ILE A 150 -6.57 21.39 9.34
CA ILE A 150 -7.32 20.14 9.13
C ILE A 150 -7.44 19.33 10.41
N VAL A 151 -8.57 18.65 10.57
CA VAL A 151 -8.87 17.71 11.65
C VAL A 151 -8.92 16.30 11.09
N TYR A 152 -8.06 15.43 11.62
CA TYR A 152 -8.10 14.00 11.36
C TYR A 152 -8.82 13.26 12.47
N LYS A 153 -9.81 12.43 12.12
CA LYS A 153 -10.67 11.68 13.07
C LYS A 153 -10.29 10.20 13.20
N ASN A 154 -9.06 9.83 12.80
CA ASN A 154 -8.60 8.44 12.81
C ASN A 154 -9.47 7.46 12.00
N THR A 155 -10.00 7.92 10.86
CA THR A 155 -10.84 7.14 9.95
C THR A 155 -10.29 7.21 8.53
N ASN A 156 -10.57 6.19 7.73
CA ASN A 156 -10.21 6.15 6.31
C ASN A 156 -11.40 5.64 5.48
N PRO A 157 -12.16 6.53 4.82
CA PRO A 157 -13.30 6.12 4.00
C PRO A 157 -12.88 5.49 2.66
N HIS A 158 -11.67 5.79 2.18
CA HIS A 158 -11.18 5.38 0.87
C HIS A 158 -10.28 4.13 0.91
N GLY A 159 -10.01 3.59 2.09
CA GLY A 159 -9.05 2.52 2.27
C GLY A 159 -9.29 1.64 3.51
N PRO A 160 -8.30 0.82 3.87
CA PRO A 160 -8.34 0.04 5.10
C PRO A 160 -8.37 0.96 6.33
N HIS A 161 -9.05 0.53 7.37
CA HIS A 161 -9.10 1.27 8.63
C HIS A 161 -7.69 1.40 9.22
N PRO A 162 -7.27 2.59 9.69
CA PRO A 162 -5.90 2.83 10.19
C PRO A 162 -5.47 1.85 11.30
N ALA A 163 -6.39 1.50 12.22
CA ALA A 163 -6.12 0.52 13.27
C ALA A 163 -5.82 -0.89 12.74
N LEU A 164 -6.42 -1.29 11.61
CA LEU A 164 -6.17 -2.58 10.98
C LEU A 164 -4.74 -2.62 10.41
N ILE A 165 -4.33 -1.54 9.73
CA ILE A 165 -2.97 -1.38 9.20
C ILE A 165 -1.96 -1.38 10.33
N ALA A 166 -2.17 -0.57 11.39
CA ALA A 166 -1.25 -0.48 12.52
C ALA A 166 -1.06 -1.83 13.24
N ARG A 167 -2.16 -2.59 13.43
CA ARG A 167 -2.09 -3.93 14.02
C ARG A 167 -1.30 -4.89 13.13
N ALA A 168 -1.62 -4.97 11.84
CA ALA A 168 -0.94 -5.87 10.92
C ALA A 168 0.55 -5.50 10.78
N GLN A 169 0.88 -4.21 10.70
CA GLN A 169 2.26 -3.73 10.65
C GLN A 169 3.04 -4.08 11.92
N LYS A 170 2.41 -4.01 13.10
CA LYS A 170 3.01 -4.47 14.35
C LYS A 170 3.27 -5.98 14.34
N GLU A 171 2.36 -6.77 13.78
CA GLU A 171 2.52 -8.23 13.65
C GLU A 171 3.65 -8.58 12.66
N LEU A 172 3.75 -7.88 11.53
CA LEU A 172 4.82 -8.07 10.53
C LEU A 172 6.20 -7.63 11.05
N ALA A 173 6.25 -6.57 11.86
CA ALA A 173 7.48 -6.07 12.46
C ALA A 173 7.90 -6.85 13.72
N ALA A 174 7.01 -7.65 14.31
CA ALA A 174 7.31 -8.44 15.50
C ALA A 174 8.47 -9.38 15.22
N ASN A 175 9.40 -9.48 16.18
CA ASN A 175 10.57 -10.38 16.13
C ASN A 175 11.49 -10.22 14.89
N GLY A 176 11.32 -9.17 14.08
CA GLY A 176 12.05 -9.00 12.83
C GLY A 176 11.58 -9.92 11.69
N ASP A 177 10.41 -10.55 11.84
CA ASP A 177 9.83 -11.52 10.89
C ASP A 177 9.89 -11.03 9.43
N ALA A 178 9.37 -9.84 9.16
CA ALA A 178 9.34 -9.30 7.80
C ALA A 178 10.73 -9.17 7.18
N GLN A 179 11.76 -8.83 7.96
CA GLN A 179 13.13 -8.75 7.45
C GLN A 179 13.71 -10.14 7.17
N VAL A 180 13.41 -11.12 8.02
CA VAL A 180 13.86 -12.51 7.82
C VAL A 180 13.27 -13.08 6.53
N TYR A 181 11.97 -12.90 6.30
CA TYR A 181 11.32 -13.43 5.10
C TYR A 181 11.69 -12.67 3.82
N MET A 182 11.92 -11.35 3.92
CA MET A 182 12.46 -10.59 2.80
C MET A 182 13.88 -11.02 2.42
N ARG A 183 14.75 -11.30 3.40
CA ARG A 183 16.08 -11.89 3.15
C ARG A 183 15.97 -13.26 2.50
N LEU A 184 15.04 -14.11 2.96
CA LEU A 184 14.80 -15.41 2.32
C LEU A 184 14.33 -15.26 0.86
N ALA A 185 13.55 -14.22 0.57
CA ALA A 185 13.15 -13.89 -0.80
C ALA A 185 14.34 -13.41 -1.65
N GLU A 186 15.28 -12.65 -1.07
CA GLU A 186 16.52 -12.25 -1.74
C GLU A 186 17.45 -13.45 -1.97
N ASP A 187 17.54 -14.39 -1.03
CA ASP A 187 18.37 -15.60 -1.14
C ASP A 187 17.86 -16.52 -2.24
N VAL A 188 16.53 -16.75 -2.33
CA VAL A 188 15.96 -17.56 -3.41
C VAL A 188 16.06 -16.86 -4.77
N ALA A 189 15.98 -15.52 -4.79
CA ALA A 189 16.23 -14.71 -5.99
C ALA A 189 17.68 -14.83 -6.48
N ALA A 190 18.65 -14.86 -5.55
CA ALA A 190 20.06 -15.05 -5.89
C ALA A 190 20.31 -16.44 -6.47
N GLN A 191 19.69 -17.49 -5.90
CA GLN A 191 19.79 -18.83 -6.45
C GLN A 191 19.15 -18.97 -7.84
N ALA A 192 18.07 -18.24 -8.13
CA ALA A 192 17.47 -18.25 -9.48
C ALA A 192 18.48 -17.82 -10.56
N VAL A 193 19.34 -16.85 -10.25
CA VAL A 193 20.42 -16.41 -11.14
C VAL A 193 21.60 -17.40 -11.13
N GLU A 194 22.01 -17.86 -9.95
CA GLU A 194 23.12 -18.81 -9.79
C GLU A 194 22.91 -20.11 -10.59
N PHE A 195 21.68 -20.63 -10.57
CA PHE A 195 21.27 -21.83 -11.28
C PHE A 195 20.68 -21.56 -12.67
N ASP A 196 20.80 -20.32 -13.18
CA ASP A 196 20.34 -19.88 -14.51
C ASP A 196 18.87 -20.24 -14.81
N CYS A 197 18.04 -20.18 -13.76
CA CYS A 197 16.61 -20.48 -13.80
C CYS A 197 15.78 -19.26 -14.21
N GLY A 198 16.25 -18.05 -13.91
CA GLY A 198 15.53 -16.82 -14.17
C GLY A 198 16.25 -15.57 -13.67
N GLU A 199 15.50 -14.48 -13.65
CA GLU A 199 15.96 -13.18 -13.14
C GLU A 199 16.07 -13.13 -11.61
N ARG A 200 16.74 -12.12 -11.06
CA ARG A 200 16.96 -11.96 -9.62
C ARG A 200 15.70 -11.50 -8.86
N ILE A 201 14.65 -12.32 -8.92
CA ILE A 201 13.36 -12.08 -8.30
C ILE A 201 12.98 -13.32 -7.49
N GLY A 202 12.54 -13.11 -6.26
CA GLY A 202 12.12 -14.17 -5.36
C GLY A 202 10.82 -13.86 -4.63
N ALA A 203 10.12 -14.93 -4.24
CA ALA A 203 8.88 -14.94 -3.51
C ALA A 203 8.91 -15.95 -2.36
N VAL A 204 8.31 -15.59 -1.22
CA VAL A 204 8.19 -16.44 -0.02
C VAL A 204 6.76 -16.36 0.49
N VAL A 205 6.12 -17.51 0.69
CA VAL A 205 4.80 -17.62 1.30
C VAL A 205 4.95 -18.04 2.76
N VAL A 206 4.29 -17.31 3.65
CA VAL A 206 4.32 -17.55 5.09
C VAL A 206 2.89 -17.69 5.61
N GLU A 207 2.68 -18.69 6.46
CA GLU A 207 1.49 -18.83 7.25
C GLU A 207 1.75 -18.33 8.66
N ARG A 208 0.91 -17.40 9.14
CA ARG A 208 0.94 -16.91 10.52
C ARG A 208 -0.21 -17.53 11.30
N THR A 209 0.12 -18.41 12.23
CA THR A 209 -0.86 -19.11 13.08
C THR A 209 -0.38 -19.14 14.53
N SER A 210 -1.31 -18.98 15.47
CA SER A 210 -1.01 -19.09 16.90
C SER A 210 -0.53 -20.48 17.34
N LYS A 211 -0.73 -21.51 16.50
CA LYS A 211 -0.33 -22.89 16.76
C LYS A 211 1.10 -23.23 16.33
N ALA A 212 1.78 -22.39 15.56
CA ALA A 212 3.14 -22.64 15.10
C ALA A 212 4.18 -22.44 16.21
N LYS A 213 5.28 -23.20 16.19
CA LYS A 213 6.36 -23.15 17.22
C LYS A 213 6.89 -21.73 17.51
N ASN A 214 6.86 -20.84 16.50
CA ASN A 214 7.25 -19.44 16.61
C ASN A 214 6.13 -18.46 16.19
N GLY A 215 4.89 -18.95 16.03
CA GLY A 215 3.77 -18.16 15.51
C GLY A 215 3.72 -18.01 13.98
N THR A 216 4.72 -18.53 13.26
CA THR A 216 4.84 -18.44 11.79
C THR A 216 5.49 -19.70 11.20
N ARG A 217 5.17 -20.01 9.94
CA ARG A 217 5.77 -21.09 9.14
C ARG A 217 5.98 -20.64 7.70
N VAL A 218 7.15 -20.92 7.12
CA VAL A 218 7.38 -20.74 5.68
C VAL A 218 6.75 -21.94 4.96
N VAL A 219 5.82 -21.66 4.06
CA VAL A 219 5.05 -22.69 3.34
C VAL A 219 5.76 -23.08 2.04
N ALA A 220 6.15 -22.08 1.25
CA ALA A 220 6.79 -22.24 -0.05
C ALA A 220 7.71 -21.06 -0.34
N VAL A 221 8.75 -21.31 -1.11
CA VAL A 221 9.65 -20.29 -1.66
C VAL A 221 9.85 -20.58 -3.14
N ALA A 222 10.01 -19.54 -3.96
CA ALA A 222 10.37 -19.69 -5.36
C ALA A 222 11.17 -18.49 -5.87
N GLY A 223 12.17 -18.75 -6.70
CA GLY A 223 12.84 -17.77 -7.53
C GLY A 223 12.15 -17.60 -8.89
N ASP A 224 12.67 -16.73 -9.74
CA ASP A 224 12.20 -16.61 -11.12
C ASP A 224 12.59 -17.85 -11.91
N GLY A 225 11.65 -18.40 -12.67
CA GLY A 225 11.83 -19.63 -13.44
C GLY A 225 11.72 -19.42 -14.94
N ARG A 226 11.76 -18.18 -15.45
CA ARG A 226 11.44 -17.92 -16.87
C ARG A 226 12.45 -18.47 -17.85
N TYR A 227 13.67 -18.75 -17.40
CA TYR A 227 14.72 -19.38 -18.21
C TYR A 227 14.64 -20.91 -18.20
N THR A 228 13.70 -21.49 -17.42
CA THR A 228 13.41 -22.93 -17.49
C THR A 228 13.02 -23.32 -18.91
N GLY A 229 13.74 -24.29 -19.48
CA GLY A 229 13.57 -24.73 -20.87
C GLY A 229 14.46 -24.01 -21.89
N MET A 230 15.16 -22.93 -21.51
CA MET A 230 16.11 -22.21 -22.39
C MET A 230 17.51 -22.85 -22.42
N VAL A 231 17.61 -24.18 -22.34
CA VAL A 231 18.89 -24.91 -22.33
C VAL A 231 19.15 -25.55 -23.69
N ASN A 232 20.37 -25.41 -24.21
CA ASN A 232 20.81 -26.17 -25.38
C ASN A 232 21.06 -27.64 -25.04
N SER A 233 21.33 -28.46 -26.05
CA SER A 233 21.70 -29.88 -25.89
C SER A 233 22.93 -30.12 -25.00
N SER A 234 23.72 -29.08 -24.72
CA SER A 234 24.87 -29.10 -23.80
C SER A 234 24.55 -28.57 -22.39
N GLY A 235 23.27 -28.34 -22.06
CA GLY A 235 22.82 -27.93 -20.72
C GLY A 235 23.12 -26.48 -20.34
N HIS A 236 23.57 -25.65 -21.28
CA HIS A 236 23.85 -24.23 -21.06
C HIS A 236 22.75 -23.37 -21.68
N ARG A 237 22.51 -22.18 -21.11
CA ARG A 237 21.56 -21.24 -21.69
C ARG A 237 21.93 -20.84 -23.11
N ALA A 238 20.97 -21.00 -24.01
CA ALA A 238 21.12 -20.65 -25.41
C ALA A 238 20.14 -19.54 -25.79
N PRO A 239 20.65 -18.34 -26.13
CA PRO A 239 19.82 -17.29 -26.72
C PRO A 239 19.17 -17.82 -28.00
N GLY A 240 17.85 -18.02 -27.99
CA GLY A 240 17.08 -18.58 -29.11
C GLY A 240 16.12 -19.72 -28.73
N GLU A 241 16.35 -20.36 -27.58
CA GLU A 241 15.44 -21.37 -27.03
C GLU A 241 14.23 -20.73 -26.33
N LYS A 242 13.10 -21.45 -26.27
CA LYS A 242 11.85 -20.94 -25.69
C LYS A 242 11.87 -21.11 -24.16
N GLY A 243 11.76 -20.01 -23.44
CA GLY A 243 11.56 -20.00 -21.99
C GLY A 243 10.09 -20.08 -21.60
N ASN A 244 9.83 -20.11 -20.29
CA ASN A 244 8.47 -20.11 -19.74
C ASN A 244 8.11 -18.71 -19.22
N VAL A 245 7.42 -17.92 -20.03
CA VAL A 245 6.98 -16.55 -19.65
C VAL A 245 6.06 -16.51 -18.44
N LEU A 246 5.41 -17.62 -18.06
CA LEU A 246 4.51 -17.70 -16.90
C LEU A 246 5.22 -18.12 -15.61
N ALA A 247 6.50 -18.51 -15.67
CA ALA A 247 7.26 -18.97 -14.50
C ALA A 247 7.77 -17.81 -13.61
N HIS A 248 6.91 -16.83 -13.36
CA HIS A 248 7.17 -15.78 -12.38
C HIS A 248 7.15 -16.35 -10.95
N PRO A 249 7.96 -15.84 -10.02
CA PRO A 249 8.04 -16.35 -8.65
C PRO A 249 6.68 -16.45 -7.95
N VAL A 250 5.81 -15.46 -8.16
CA VAL A 250 4.45 -15.41 -7.57
C VAL A 250 3.59 -16.57 -8.05
N LEU A 251 3.57 -16.84 -9.36
CA LEU A 251 2.77 -17.94 -9.92
C LEU A 251 3.32 -19.30 -9.48
N ARG A 252 4.65 -19.42 -9.42
CA ARG A 252 5.34 -20.60 -8.92
C ARG A 252 4.96 -20.91 -7.48
N VAL A 253 5.07 -19.96 -6.55
CA VAL A 253 4.70 -20.21 -5.14
C VAL A 253 3.21 -20.53 -4.95
N ILE A 254 2.31 -19.90 -5.72
CA ILE A 254 0.88 -20.22 -5.68
C ILE A 254 0.65 -21.68 -6.10
N ALA A 255 1.31 -22.12 -7.19
CA ALA A 255 1.20 -23.47 -7.68
C ALA A 255 1.81 -24.49 -6.72
N MET A 256 2.95 -24.18 -6.09
CA MET A 256 3.57 -25.01 -5.04
C MET A 256 2.64 -25.18 -3.83
N VAL A 257 1.99 -24.12 -3.37
CA VAL A 257 0.99 -24.19 -2.28
C VAL A 257 -0.20 -25.06 -2.69
N ALA A 258 -0.69 -24.90 -3.93
CA ALA A 258 -1.78 -25.72 -4.45
C ALA A 258 -1.40 -27.21 -4.53
N ALA A 259 -0.18 -27.53 -4.96
CA ALA A 259 0.34 -28.89 -5.02
C ALA A 259 0.41 -29.52 -3.63
N LYS A 260 0.89 -28.79 -2.62
CA LYS A 260 0.91 -29.26 -1.23
C LYS A 260 -0.48 -29.61 -0.70
N ARG A 261 -1.48 -28.77 -0.97
CA ARG A 261 -2.85 -29.03 -0.52
C ARG A 261 -3.50 -30.22 -1.21
N ARG A 262 -3.23 -30.42 -2.51
CA ARG A 262 -3.69 -31.64 -3.22
C ARG A 262 -3.06 -32.90 -2.64
N ALA A 263 -1.74 -32.90 -2.40
CA ALA A 263 -1.05 -34.03 -1.80
C ALA A 263 -1.59 -34.37 -0.40
N GLU A 264 -1.94 -33.35 0.39
CA GLU A 264 -2.60 -33.53 1.69
C GLU A 264 -4.00 -34.15 1.56
N GLU A 265 -4.85 -33.62 0.66
CA GLU A 265 -6.19 -34.16 0.39
C GLU A 265 -6.11 -35.63 -0.06
N GLU A 266 -5.21 -35.96 -1.00
CA GLU A 266 -4.97 -37.32 -1.47
C GLU A 266 -4.56 -38.25 -0.32
N SER A 267 -3.63 -37.81 0.54
CA SER A 267 -3.20 -38.59 1.71
C SER A 267 -4.30 -38.79 2.76
N SER A 268 -5.29 -37.89 2.82
CA SER A 268 -6.43 -38.00 3.73
C SER A 268 -7.54 -38.91 3.22
N VAL A 269 -7.63 -39.10 1.89
CA VAL A 269 -8.63 -39.94 1.21
C VAL A 269 -8.12 -41.37 0.98
N SER A 270 -6.81 -41.57 0.84
CA SER A 270 -6.19 -42.88 0.63
C SER A 270 -6.04 -43.70 1.92
N GLY A 271 -7.15 -43.97 2.60
CA GLY A 271 -7.31 -45.15 3.43
C GLY A 271 -7.94 -46.26 2.59
N ASP A 272 -7.15 -47.28 2.23
CA ASP A 272 -7.58 -48.57 1.67
C ASP A 272 -7.93 -48.68 0.15
N ASP A 273 -7.14 -48.14 -0.78
CA ASP A 273 -7.11 -48.75 -2.13
C ASP A 273 -5.74 -48.58 -2.83
N ASP A 274 -5.04 -49.71 -2.96
CA ASP A 274 -3.84 -49.90 -3.78
C ASP A 274 -4.25 -49.93 -5.24
N SER A 275 -4.40 -48.76 -5.84
CA SER A 275 -4.44 -48.62 -7.30
C SER A 275 -3.22 -47.81 -7.74
N THR A 276 -2.28 -48.54 -8.33
CA THR A 276 -1.15 -48.01 -9.08
C THR A 276 -1.69 -47.22 -10.27
N SER A 277 -1.88 -45.91 -10.07
CA SER A 277 -2.17 -44.99 -11.16
C SER A 277 -0.88 -44.70 -11.92
N ASP A 278 -0.96 -44.81 -13.25
CA ASP A 278 0.15 -44.73 -14.20
C ASP A 278 1.10 -43.56 -13.94
N MET A 279 2.28 -43.89 -13.43
CA MET A 279 3.33 -42.96 -13.02
C MET A 279 4.19 -42.50 -14.21
N THR A 280 3.58 -42.17 -15.37
CA THR A 280 4.36 -41.87 -16.59
C THR A 280 3.99 -40.62 -17.42
N ASP A 281 2.96 -39.82 -17.08
CA ASP A 281 2.54 -38.73 -18.00
C ASP A 281 2.50 -37.28 -17.47
N ILE A 282 3.05 -36.96 -16.29
CA ILE A 282 3.14 -35.55 -15.79
C ILE A 282 4.51 -35.21 -15.19
N ALA A 283 5.59 -35.77 -15.76
CA ALA A 283 6.92 -35.16 -15.65
C ALA A 283 7.11 -34.03 -16.70
N ALA A 284 6.05 -33.72 -17.46
CA ALA A 284 5.99 -32.65 -18.43
C ALA A 284 5.72 -31.31 -17.73
N SER A 285 6.78 -30.52 -17.57
CA SER A 285 6.77 -29.05 -17.49
C SER A 285 5.41 -28.45 -17.13
N THR A 286 5.09 -28.41 -15.83
CA THR A 286 3.90 -27.68 -15.39
C THR A 286 4.00 -26.25 -15.92
N VAL A 287 2.88 -25.74 -16.45
CA VAL A 287 2.79 -24.42 -17.09
C VAL A 287 3.37 -23.32 -16.19
N LEU A 288 3.35 -23.52 -14.88
CA LEU A 288 3.82 -22.57 -13.88
C LEU A 288 5.18 -22.94 -13.25
N ALA A 289 5.88 -24.00 -13.67
CA ALA A 289 7.15 -24.44 -13.09
C ALA A 289 7.11 -24.60 -11.56
N ASP A 290 6.13 -25.36 -11.07
CA ASP A 290 5.84 -25.58 -9.64
C ASP A 290 6.74 -26.62 -8.95
N MET A 291 7.65 -27.26 -9.70
CA MET A 291 8.72 -28.09 -9.14
C MET A 291 9.90 -27.23 -8.64
N PRO A 292 10.61 -27.67 -7.59
CA PRO A 292 11.78 -26.94 -7.08
C PRO A 292 12.91 -26.93 -8.12
N LEU A 293 13.37 -25.73 -8.47
CA LEU A 293 14.48 -25.49 -9.40
C LEU A 293 15.81 -25.28 -8.67
N THR A 294 15.76 -24.82 -7.42
CA THR A 294 16.96 -24.49 -6.63
C THR A 294 17.04 -25.31 -5.34
N PRO A 295 18.24 -25.48 -4.74
CA PRO A 295 18.39 -26.19 -3.48
C PRO A 295 17.55 -25.60 -2.34
N LEU A 296 17.39 -24.27 -2.30
CA LEU A 296 16.59 -23.61 -1.28
C LEU A 296 15.10 -23.89 -1.45
N GLU A 297 14.59 -23.91 -2.69
CA GLU A 297 13.21 -24.31 -2.98
C GLU A 297 12.94 -25.75 -2.54
N LYS A 298 13.90 -26.65 -2.80
CA LYS A 298 13.81 -28.07 -2.44
C LYS A 298 13.62 -28.30 -0.94
N ILE A 299 14.35 -27.55 -0.10
CA ILE A 299 14.24 -27.63 1.38
C ILE A 299 12.80 -27.42 1.84
N TYR A 300 12.07 -26.47 1.25
CA TYR A 300 10.70 -26.17 1.64
C TYR A 300 9.67 -27.01 0.90
N SER A 301 9.93 -27.46 -0.33
CA SER A 301 9.02 -28.35 -1.05
C SER A 301 8.90 -29.72 -0.38
N GLU A 302 10.00 -30.22 0.20
CA GLU A 302 10.04 -31.53 0.88
C GLU A 302 9.44 -31.51 2.30
N GLN A 303 9.11 -30.34 2.84
CA GLN A 303 8.42 -30.23 4.13
C GLN A 303 6.93 -30.52 3.97
N SER A 304 6.46 -31.58 4.62
CA SER A 304 5.07 -32.03 4.60
C SER A 304 4.20 -31.41 5.71
N ASP A 305 4.78 -30.81 6.75
CA ASP A 305 4.06 -30.30 7.94
C ASP A 305 4.09 -28.76 8.10
N ASN A 306 4.42 -28.04 7.02
CA ASN A 306 4.65 -26.61 7.03
C ASN A 306 3.45 -25.75 6.55
N LEU A 307 2.24 -26.31 6.55
CA LEU A 307 0.98 -25.65 6.18
C LEU A 307 -0.17 -26.20 7.05
N GLU A 308 -1.13 -25.39 7.49
CA GLU A 308 -2.31 -25.92 8.18
C GLU A 308 -3.19 -26.76 7.24
N PRO A 309 -3.65 -27.94 7.72
CA PRO A 309 -4.59 -28.76 7.00
C PRO A 309 -5.91 -28.07 6.64
N HIS A 310 -6.56 -28.57 5.58
CA HIS A 310 -7.93 -28.17 5.17
C HIS A 310 -8.12 -26.68 4.85
N GLY A 311 -7.07 -25.94 4.47
CA GLY A 311 -7.19 -24.55 4.04
C GLY A 311 -7.67 -24.39 2.59
N TYR A 312 -8.21 -23.22 2.22
CA TYR A 312 -8.47 -22.83 0.82
C TYR A 312 -7.31 -22.09 0.13
N LEU A 313 -6.69 -22.69 -0.90
CA LEU A 313 -5.52 -22.17 -1.67
C LEU A 313 -4.46 -21.35 -0.88
N CYS A 314 -4.44 -20.02 -0.97
CA CYS A 314 -3.52 -19.13 -0.22
C CYS A 314 -4.29 -18.19 0.73
N LEU A 315 -5.49 -18.60 1.17
CA LEU A 315 -6.37 -17.82 2.03
C LEU A 315 -5.64 -17.34 3.28
N ASP A 316 -5.63 -16.02 3.48
CA ASP A 316 -5.05 -15.31 4.63
C ASP A 316 -3.54 -15.56 4.85
N LEU A 317 -2.84 -16.12 3.86
CA LEU A 317 -1.39 -16.24 3.89
C LEU A 317 -0.70 -14.88 3.65
N GLU A 318 0.55 -14.79 4.09
CA GLU A 318 1.44 -13.65 3.86
C GLU A 318 2.38 -13.96 2.68
N LEU A 319 2.59 -13.00 1.79
CA LEU A 319 3.51 -13.11 0.65
C LEU A 319 4.60 -12.04 0.74
N TYR A 320 5.86 -12.46 0.67
CA TYR A 320 7.02 -11.58 0.66
C TYR A 320 7.69 -11.65 -0.71
N LEU A 321 7.91 -10.50 -1.34
CA LEU A 321 8.43 -10.39 -2.71
C LEU A 321 9.63 -9.45 -2.75
N THR A 322 10.67 -9.81 -3.47
CA THR A 322 11.79 -8.89 -3.72
C THR A 322 11.35 -7.60 -4.43
N HIS A 323 10.41 -7.72 -5.38
CA HIS A 323 9.97 -6.64 -6.26
C HIS A 323 8.44 -6.58 -6.33
N GLU A 324 7.90 -5.42 -6.70
CA GLU A 324 6.47 -5.23 -6.92
C GLU A 324 5.98 -6.12 -8.07
N PRO A 325 4.92 -6.94 -7.86
CA PRO A 325 4.44 -7.85 -8.87
C PRO A 325 3.71 -7.11 -10.00
N CYS A 326 3.88 -7.63 -11.21
CA CYS A 326 3.21 -7.15 -12.42
C CYS A 326 1.70 -7.37 -12.36
N VAL A 327 0.99 -6.90 -13.38
CA VAL A 327 -0.48 -7.03 -13.48
C VAL A 327 -0.94 -8.50 -13.35
N MET A 328 -0.27 -9.42 -14.03
CA MET A 328 -0.60 -10.86 -14.00
C MET A 328 -0.45 -11.42 -12.58
N CYS A 329 0.71 -11.22 -11.97
CA CYS A 329 1.01 -11.72 -10.63
C CYS A 329 0.13 -11.05 -9.57
N SER A 330 -0.12 -9.75 -9.67
CA SER A 330 -1.02 -9.01 -8.78
C SER A 330 -2.45 -9.55 -8.83
N MET A 331 -2.96 -9.87 -10.01
CA MET A 331 -4.28 -10.47 -10.16
C MET A 331 -4.31 -11.92 -9.64
N ALA A 332 -3.24 -12.69 -9.84
CA ALA A 332 -3.10 -14.04 -9.31
C ALA A 332 -3.08 -14.06 -7.77
N ILE A 333 -2.41 -13.08 -7.14
CA ILE A 333 -2.42 -12.89 -5.68
C ILE A 333 -3.86 -12.68 -5.17
N LEU A 334 -4.62 -11.83 -5.86
CA LEU A 334 -6.02 -11.56 -5.52
C LEU A 334 -6.88 -12.82 -5.64
N HIS A 335 -6.77 -13.56 -6.74
CA HIS A 335 -7.49 -14.82 -6.94
C HIS A 335 -7.10 -15.90 -5.92
N SER A 336 -5.86 -15.87 -5.44
CA SER A 336 -5.34 -16.83 -4.46
C SER A 336 -5.72 -16.50 -3.01
N ARG A 337 -6.35 -15.34 -2.78
CA ARG A 337 -6.85 -14.87 -1.48
C ARG A 337 -5.78 -14.65 -0.41
N PHE A 338 -4.58 -14.21 -0.81
CA PHE A 338 -3.59 -13.74 0.17
C PHE A 338 -4.18 -12.65 1.06
N GLY A 339 -3.80 -12.62 2.33
CA GLY A 339 -4.24 -11.59 3.28
C GLY A 339 -3.30 -10.40 3.32
N ARG A 340 -1.99 -10.63 3.12
CA ARG A 340 -0.94 -9.63 3.26
C ARG A 340 0.15 -9.83 2.20
N VAL A 341 0.65 -8.73 1.65
CA VAL A 341 1.78 -8.73 0.72
C VAL A 341 2.79 -7.69 1.16
N VAL A 342 4.07 -8.07 1.25
CA VAL A 342 5.19 -7.16 1.50
C VAL A 342 6.14 -7.28 0.32
N PHE A 343 6.57 -6.16 -0.26
CA PHE A 343 7.58 -6.17 -1.31
C PHE A 343 8.71 -5.17 -1.07
N GLY A 344 9.89 -5.42 -1.63
CA GLY A 344 11.09 -4.60 -1.39
C GLY A 344 11.24 -3.41 -2.34
N GLN A 345 11.05 -3.63 -3.63
CA GLN A 345 11.30 -2.62 -4.66
C GLN A 345 10.07 -2.34 -5.52
N LEU A 346 9.68 -1.07 -5.66
CA LEU A 346 8.63 -0.65 -6.61
C LEU A 346 9.06 -0.89 -8.06
N MET A 347 8.10 -1.23 -8.91
CA MET A 347 8.29 -1.40 -10.35
C MET A 347 7.42 -0.41 -11.12
N PRO A 348 7.88 0.86 -11.32
CA PRO A 348 7.05 1.93 -11.89
C PRO A 348 6.35 1.60 -13.21
N LYS A 349 7.02 0.84 -14.09
CA LYS A 349 6.55 0.57 -15.45
C LYS A 349 5.74 -0.72 -15.58
N THR A 350 5.85 -1.65 -14.64
CA THR A 350 5.26 -3.00 -14.77
C THR A 350 4.43 -3.43 -13.57
N GLY A 351 4.73 -2.89 -12.39
CA GLY A 351 4.05 -3.16 -11.12
C GLY A 351 2.59 -2.68 -11.10
N ALA A 352 1.72 -3.46 -10.45
CA ALA A 352 0.28 -3.20 -10.44
C ALA A 352 -0.33 -3.06 -9.03
N LEU A 353 0.49 -3.06 -7.97
CA LEU A 353 0.02 -2.87 -6.61
C LEU A 353 -0.05 -1.39 -6.23
N SER A 354 0.89 -0.57 -6.69
CA SER A 354 0.88 0.87 -6.43
C SER A 354 -0.20 1.58 -7.26
N ALA A 355 -0.74 2.64 -6.67
CA ALA A 355 -1.67 3.55 -7.33
C ALA A 355 -1.11 4.99 -7.43
N GLU A 356 0.11 5.21 -6.96
CA GLU A 356 0.76 6.52 -6.94
C GLU A 356 1.11 6.99 -8.35
N ALA A 357 1.39 8.29 -8.52
CA ALA A 357 1.62 8.90 -9.83
C ALA A 357 2.80 8.28 -10.60
N ASP A 358 3.85 7.84 -9.89
CA ASP A 358 5.04 7.21 -10.46
C ASP A 358 4.89 5.68 -10.64
N SER A 359 3.66 5.21 -10.90
CA SER A 359 3.33 3.80 -11.15
C SER A 359 2.30 3.66 -12.26
N LEU A 360 1.96 2.43 -12.65
CA LEU A 360 0.84 2.16 -13.57
C LEU A 360 -0.53 2.61 -13.03
N GLY A 361 -0.65 2.95 -11.74
CA GLY A 361 -1.87 3.53 -11.18
C GLY A 361 -3.01 2.51 -11.00
N TYR A 362 -2.69 1.21 -10.96
CA TYR A 362 -3.70 0.16 -10.86
C TYR A 362 -4.19 -0.07 -9.44
N GLY A 363 -3.35 -0.05 -8.40
CA GLY A 363 -3.84 -0.22 -7.02
C GLY A 363 -4.65 -1.51 -6.80
N LEU A 364 -4.25 -2.64 -7.38
CA LEU A 364 -5.09 -3.85 -7.43
C LEU A 364 -5.38 -4.47 -6.06
N PHE A 365 -4.56 -4.18 -5.04
CA PHE A 365 -4.73 -4.74 -3.70
C PHE A 365 -6.03 -4.30 -2.99
N TRP A 366 -6.63 -3.18 -3.40
CA TRP A 366 -7.80 -2.62 -2.74
C TRP A 366 -8.74 -1.87 -3.69
N ARG A 367 -9.68 -2.60 -4.33
CA ARG A 367 -10.70 -2.03 -5.24
C ARG A 367 -12.12 -2.49 -4.88
N ARG A 368 -12.70 -1.89 -3.84
CA ARG A 368 -13.96 -2.31 -3.21
C ARG A 368 -15.15 -2.48 -4.17
N GLU A 369 -15.25 -1.65 -5.20
CA GLU A 369 -16.38 -1.65 -6.13
C GLU A 369 -16.19 -2.60 -7.32
N GLN A 370 -14.95 -3.02 -7.58
CA GLN A 370 -14.58 -3.70 -8.83
C GLN A 370 -14.10 -5.13 -8.58
N LEU A 371 -13.54 -5.43 -7.41
CA LEU A 371 -12.89 -6.69 -7.08
C LEU A 371 -13.46 -7.28 -5.79
N ASN A 372 -13.66 -8.60 -5.77
CA ASN A 372 -14.31 -9.33 -4.68
C ASN A 372 -13.39 -9.70 -3.51
N TRP A 373 -12.07 -9.52 -3.66
CA TRP A 373 -11.10 -9.78 -2.61
C TRP A 373 -10.20 -8.55 -2.42
N LYS A 374 -9.63 -8.44 -1.21
CA LYS A 374 -8.73 -7.35 -0.82
C LYS A 374 -7.68 -7.90 0.13
N PHE A 375 -6.50 -7.31 0.07
CA PHE A 375 -5.40 -7.65 0.95
C PHE A 375 -4.68 -6.39 1.39
N LEU A 376 -3.88 -6.48 2.44
CA LEU A 376 -3.06 -5.37 2.91
C LEU A 376 -1.69 -5.45 2.26
N CYS A 377 -1.12 -4.31 1.88
CA CYS A 377 0.15 -4.28 1.18
C CYS A 377 1.12 -3.23 1.74
N TRP A 378 2.39 -3.60 1.85
CA TRP A 378 3.48 -2.72 2.29
C TRP A 378 4.66 -2.80 1.33
N GLU A 379 5.30 -1.64 1.15
CA GLU A 379 6.64 -1.52 0.61
C GLU A 379 7.63 -1.51 1.79
N LEU A 380 8.57 -2.46 1.85
CA LEU A 380 9.62 -2.47 2.86
C LEU A 380 10.81 -1.64 2.37
N LYS A 381 10.99 -0.46 2.96
CA LYS A 381 12.15 0.40 2.66
C LYS A 381 13.46 -0.20 3.17
N PRO A 382 14.62 0.10 2.54
CA PRO A 382 15.93 -0.31 3.04
C PRO A 382 16.24 0.30 4.41
N SER A 383 17.17 -0.31 5.16
CA SER A 383 17.54 0.16 6.51
C SER A 383 18.41 1.42 6.50
N VAL A 384 19.09 1.67 5.38
CA VAL A 384 19.87 2.87 5.13
C VAL A 384 19.23 3.53 3.91
N PRO A 385 18.89 4.83 3.95
CA PRO A 385 18.50 5.58 2.75
C PRO A 385 19.73 5.63 1.85
N ASP A 386 19.77 4.76 0.87
CA ASP A 386 20.94 4.56 0.02
C ASP A 386 20.73 5.36 -1.28
N ASP A 387 21.60 6.35 -1.52
CA ASP A 387 21.81 6.99 -2.83
C ASP A 387 22.45 5.98 -3.83
N THR A 388 22.67 4.73 -3.42
CA THR A 388 23.11 3.62 -4.26
C THR A 388 22.25 2.36 -4.07
N PRO A 389 21.93 1.59 -5.13
CA PRO A 389 21.19 0.34 -4.98
C PRO A 389 22.00 -0.66 -4.14
N SER A 390 21.37 -1.23 -3.10
CA SER A 390 21.96 -2.29 -2.27
C SER A 390 22.54 -3.39 -3.17
N PRO A 391 23.81 -3.81 -3.00
CA PRO A 391 24.43 -4.85 -3.84
C PRO A 391 23.71 -6.22 -3.76
N ARG A 392 22.81 -6.41 -2.78
CA ARG A 392 21.98 -7.61 -2.62
C ARG A 392 20.66 -7.57 -3.38
N ALA A 393 20.10 -6.38 -3.58
CA ALA A 393 18.98 -6.18 -4.51
C ALA A 393 19.60 -6.00 -5.90
N GLY A 394 19.71 -7.08 -6.67
CA GLY A 394 20.24 -6.98 -8.02
C GLY A 394 19.42 -5.99 -8.85
N THR A 395 20.09 -5.27 -9.75
CA THR A 395 19.41 -4.38 -10.68
C THR A 395 18.62 -5.21 -11.68
N VAL A 396 17.31 -5.30 -11.49
CA VAL A 396 16.36 -5.84 -12.48
C VAL A 396 15.96 -4.69 -13.42
N ASP A 397 15.82 -4.97 -14.71
CA ASP A 397 15.39 -3.96 -15.68
C ASP A 397 14.00 -3.42 -15.30
N SER A 398 13.86 -2.09 -15.28
CA SER A 398 12.60 -1.39 -15.04
C SER A 398 11.47 -1.80 -15.98
N ASP A 399 11.77 -2.26 -17.20
CA ASP A 399 10.79 -2.70 -18.21
C ASP A 399 10.38 -4.17 -18.02
N LEU A 400 11.04 -4.91 -17.13
CA LEU A 400 10.75 -6.31 -16.88
C LEU A 400 9.44 -6.47 -16.11
N GLN A 401 8.57 -7.35 -16.59
CA GLN A 401 7.41 -7.79 -15.82
C GLN A 401 7.90 -8.74 -14.73
N VAL A 402 7.62 -8.40 -13.47
CA VAL A 402 8.08 -9.13 -12.28
C VAL A 402 6.94 -9.96 -11.69
#